data_AF-B0C727-F1
#
_entry.id   AF-B0C727-F1
#
_cell.length_a   1.000
_cell.length_b   1.000
_cell.length_c   1.000
_cell.angle_alpha   90.00
_cell.angle_beta   90.00
_cell.angle_gamma   90.00
#
_symmetry.space_group_name_H-M   'P 1'
#
loop_
_entity.id
_entity.type
_entity.pdbx_description
1 polymer ?
#
loop_
_entity_poly.entity_id
_entity_poly.type
_entity_poly.pdbx_seq_one_letter_code
_entity_poly.pdbx_strand_id
1 'polypeptide(L)' 'MISKSHQNWFPVWQYLNQPLFHSDIKLVLNPGRFWQQYRIEYLNRCWMRQCLPNHDPQR' A
#
# COMPACT_ATOMS: atom_id res chain seq x y z
N MET A 1 1.63 2.38 -26.35
CA MET A 1 1.16 1.81 -25.07
C MET A 1 2.30 1.89 -24.07
N ILE A 2 2.29 2.84 -23.15
CA ILE A 2 3.37 2.99 -22.16
C ILE A 2 3.06 2.02 -21.02
N SER A 3 3.68 0.85 -21.04
CA SER A 3 3.69 -0.05 -19.88
C SER A 3 4.42 0.66 -18.74
N LYS A 4 3.67 1.17 -17.77
CA LYS A 4 4.24 1.71 -16.53
C LYS A 4 4.99 0.57 -15.84
N SER A 5 6.33 0.61 -15.93
CA SER A 5 7.21 -0.19 -15.10
C SER A 5 6.90 0.17 -13.65
N HIS A 6 6.10 -0.66 -12.97
CA HIS A 6 5.85 -0.49 -11.55
C HIS A 6 7.11 -0.96 -10.83
N GLN A 7 8.07 -0.03 -10.72
CA GLN A 7 9.28 -0.27 -9.97
C GLN A 7 8.86 -0.49 -8.51
N ASN A 8 8.96 -1.75 -8.09
CA ASN A 8 8.57 -2.24 -6.78
C ASN A 8 9.59 -1.79 -5.72
N TRP A 9 9.76 -0.47 -5.58
CA TRP A 9 10.66 0.12 -4.60
C TRP A 9 10.13 -0.12 -3.20
N PHE A 10 11.03 -0.56 -2.32
CA PHE A 10 10.70 -0.76 -0.91
C PHE A 10 10.27 0.59 -0.30
N PRO A 11 9.18 0.64 0.49
CA PRO A 11 8.60 1.86 0.99
C PRO A 11 9.31 2.20 2.29
N VAL A 12 10.57 2.65 2.16
CA VAL A 12 11.43 2.99 3.31
C VAL A 12 10.71 3.94 4.25
N TRP A 13 9.98 4.91 3.69
CA TRP A 13 9.33 5.91 4.52
C TRP A 13 8.19 5.35 5.37
N GLN A 14 7.41 4.44 4.81
CA GLN A 14 6.31 3.78 5.50
C GLN A 14 6.81 2.75 6.52
N TYR A 15 7.97 2.15 6.25
CA TYR A 15 8.63 1.26 7.21
C TYR A 15 9.13 2.03 8.44
N LEU A 16 9.76 3.19 8.24
CA LEU A 16 10.26 4.01 9.36
C LEU A 16 9.13 4.70 10.14
N ASN A 17 8.01 5.04 9.48
CA ASN A 17 6.84 5.66 10.13
C ASN A 17 5.82 4.65 10.63
N GLN A 18 6.22 3.41 10.92
CA GLN A 18 5.33 2.46 11.56
C GLN A 18 4.82 3.03 12.90
N PRO A 19 3.54 2.85 13.24
CA PRO A 19 3.01 3.31 14.52
C PRO A 19 3.63 2.48 15.64
N LEU A 20 4.63 3.04 16.32
CA LEU A 20 5.42 2.35 17.33
C LEU A 20 4.66 2.08 18.63
N PHE A 21 3.52 2.76 18.85
CA PHE A 21 2.82 2.80 20.14
C PHE A 21 1.31 2.51 20.05
N HIS A 22 0.81 1.98 18.92
CA HIS A 22 -0.60 1.59 18.81
C HIS A 22 -0.78 0.15 19.31
N SER A 23 -1.62 -0.04 20.33
CA SER A 23 -1.98 -1.37 20.87
C SER A 23 -2.64 -2.28 19.84
N ASP A 24 -3.33 -1.71 18.85
CA ASP A 24 -3.98 -2.45 17.76
C ASP A 24 -3.03 -2.81 16.61
N ILE A 25 -1.89 -2.13 16.48
CA ILE A 25 -1.01 -2.28 15.31
C ILE A 25 0.31 -2.91 15.74
N LYS A 26 0.50 -4.18 15.35
CA LYS A 26 1.74 -4.90 15.62
C LYS A 26 2.89 -4.27 14.83
N LEU A 27 3.87 -3.75 15.54
CA LEU A 27 5.14 -3.30 14.97
C LEU A 27 5.82 -4.45 14.21
N VAL A 28 6.22 -4.22 12.96
CA VAL A 28 6.89 -5.23 12.12
C VAL A 28 8.32 -4.80 11.84
N LEU A 29 9.26 -5.28 12.66
CA LEU A 29 10.70 -4.97 12.57
C LEU A 29 11.46 -5.78 11.51
N ASN A 30 10.82 -6.79 10.91
CA ASN A 30 11.42 -7.54 9.81
C ASN A 30 11.05 -6.84 8.49
N PRO A 31 12.03 -6.28 7.74
CA PRO A 31 11.73 -5.51 6.53
C PRO A 31 11.12 -6.38 5.42
N GLY A 32 11.51 -7.65 5.31
CA GLY A 32 10.93 -8.59 4.34
C GLY A 32 9.46 -8.87 4.64
N ARG A 33 9.12 -9.07 5.91
CA ARG A 33 7.74 -9.29 6.35
C ARG A 33 6.89 -8.04 6.16
N PHE A 34 7.42 -6.87 6.50
CA PHE A 34 6.75 -5.59 6.24
C PHE A 34 6.46 -5.41 4.75
N TRP A 35 7.43 -5.70 3.87
CA TRP A 35 7.25 -5.55 2.44
C TRP A 35 6.12 -6.41 1.89
N GLN A 36 6.03 -7.67 2.31
CA GLN A 36 4.96 -8.57 1.91
C GLN A 36 3.58 -8.04 2.35
N GLN A 37 3.47 -7.62 3.61
CA GLN A 37 2.22 -7.06 4.15
C GLN A 37 1.83 -5.77 3.43
N TYR A 38 2.79 -4.86 3.23
CA TYR A 38 2.58 -3.60 2.52
C TYR A 38 2.04 -3.84 1.10
N ARG A 39 2.59 -4.80 0.35
CA ARG A 39 2.11 -5.13 -0.99
C ARG A 39 0.67 -5.63 -0.99
N ILE A 40 0.31 -6.51 -0.05
CA ILE A 40 -1.05 -7.04 0.08
C ILE A 40 -2.03 -5.90 0.39
N GLU A 41 -1.72 -5.05 1.36
CA GLU A 41 -2.56 -3.90 1.70
C GLU A 41 -2.70 -2.93 0.52
N TYR A 42 -1.60 -2.65 -0.18
CA TYR A 42 -1.64 -1.78 -1.34
C TYR A 42 -2.57 -2.33 -2.43
N LEU A 43 -2.46 -3.61 -2.74
CA LEU A 43 -3.36 -4.29 -3.67
C LEU A 43 -4.81 -4.21 -3.21
N ASN A 44 -5.09 -4.48 -1.94
CA ASN A 44 -6.44 -4.37 -1.37
C ASN A 44 -7.02 -2.96 -1.51
N ARG A 45 -6.22 -1.91 -1.23
CA ARG A 45 -6.63 -0.51 -1.40
C ARG A 45 -6.93 -0.18 -2.86
N CYS A 46 -6.07 -0.63 -3.79
CA CYS A 46 -6.29 -0.45 -5.22
C CYS A 46 -7.54 -1.21 -5.70
N TRP A 47 -7.75 -2.42 -5.20
CA TRP A 47 -8.90 -3.25 -5.52
C TRP A 47 -10.20 -2.60 -5.05
N MET A 48 -10.24 -2.14 -3.78
CA MET A 48 -11.40 -1.42 -3.24
C MET A 48 -11.69 -0.11 -3.98
N ARG A 49 -10.64 0.62 -4.42
CA ARG A 49 -10.81 1.85 -5.22
C ARG A 49 -11.41 1.60 -6.61
N GLN A 50 -11.14 0.44 -7.22
CA GLN A 50 -11.73 0.07 -8.53
C GLN A 50 -13.20 -0.34 -8.41
N CYS A 51 -13.65 -0.77 -7.23
CA CYS A 51 -15.05 -1.12 -6.98
C CYS A 51 -15.93 0.08 -6.64
N LEU A 52 -15.35 1.26 -6.39
CA LEU A 52 -16.13 2.51 -6.41
C LEU A 52 -16.40 2.80 -7.90
N PRO A 53 -17.67 2.82 -8.34
CA PRO A 53 -17.97 3.19 -9.72
C PRO A 53 -17.34 4.54 -9.98
N ASN A 54 -16.64 4.67 -11.11
CA ASN A 54 -16.16 5.96 -11.57
C ASN A 54 -17.31 6.96 -11.41
N HIS A 55 -17.19 7.90 -10.49
CA HIS A 55 -17.91 9.14 -10.66
C HIS A 55 -17.20 9.83 -11.81
N ASP A 56 -17.55 9.45 -13.03
CA ASP A 56 -17.32 10.24 -14.23
C ASP A 56 -17.84 11.65 -13.92
N PRO A 57 -16.98 12.69 -13.86
CA PRO A 57 -17.50 14.03 -13.98
C PRO A 57 -17.98 14.16 -15.43
N GLN A 58 -19.29 14.09 -15.61
CA GLN A 58 -19.92 14.39 -16.88
C GLN A 58 -19.57 15.83 -17.28
N ARG A 59 -18.58 15.99 -18.17
CA ARG A 59 -18.54 17.06 -19.18
C ARG A 59 -17.47 16.85 -20.23
#